data_AF-A0A497IDP2-F1
#
_entry.id   AF-A0A497IDP2-F1
#
_cell.length_a   1.000
_cell.length_b   1.000
_cell.length_c   1.000
_cell.angle_alpha   90.00
_cell.angle_beta   90.00
_cell.angle_gamma   90.00
#
_symmetry.space_group_name_H-M   'P 1'
#
loop_
_entity.id
_entity.type
_entity.pdbx_description
1 polymer ?
#
loop_
_entity_poly.entity_id
_entity_poly.type
_entity_poly.pdbx_seq_one_letter_code
_entity_poly.pdbx_strand_id
1 'polypeptide(L)'
;KRADEKVLKEMLKNDSWAVREVAAEELVRRGVDKEVLKEMLRNDSRVVREVAARELIKRGVDEKVLREVLNEVEEIQVKEMIMKELSKRNRSGEIMMTQKRLFATPDRKAIAERIEKLHKVERELRRKFKDKFVGFVVFGSTEKGYMTKESDVDYAIIAKNKEVASEFRRLLEKEGLKPCHEHYIGSINAENIEDISRLFSGLFFGNHKKLRALQREALLRVSKKEWEEVRWEIAHQQQIWEKAGERLDLNKREAEYAALLLTVPPTYEEMLRRFRISKKQH
;
A
#
# COMPACT_ATOMS: atom_id res chain seq x y z
N LYS A 1 -41.81 26.64 -13.96
CA LYS A 1 -40.78 27.70 -13.82
C LYS A 1 -39.58 27.08 -13.11
N ARG A 2 -38.39 27.03 -13.75
CA ARG A 2 -37.17 26.54 -13.08
C ARG A 2 -36.79 27.58 -12.02
N ALA A 3 -36.66 27.18 -10.76
CA ALA A 3 -36.23 28.09 -9.68
C ALA A 3 -34.85 28.68 -10.03
N ASP A 4 -34.61 29.96 -9.76
CA ASP A 4 -33.31 30.61 -10.01
C ASP A 4 -32.21 30.01 -9.11
N GLU A 5 -30.94 30.04 -9.51
CA GLU A 5 -29.80 29.56 -8.69
C GLU A 5 -29.81 30.23 -7.31
N LYS A 6 -30.16 31.52 -7.26
CA LYS A 6 -30.34 32.28 -6.02
C LYS A 6 -31.39 31.66 -5.11
N VAL A 7 -32.51 31.18 -5.67
CA VAL A 7 -33.58 30.52 -4.90
C VAL A 7 -33.07 29.18 -4.36
N LEU A 8 -32.34 28.41 -5.16
CA LEU A 8 -31.78 27.13 -4.72
C LEU A 8 -30.72 27.30 -3.61
N LYS A 9 -29.88 28.34 -3.67
CA LYS A 9 -28.94 28.68 -2.58
C LYS A 9 -29.65 29.04 -1.29
N GLU A 10 -30.78 29.75 -1.34
CA GLU A 10 -31.60 29.99 -0.15
C GLU A 10 -32.27 28.71 0.37
N MET A 11 -32.67 27.80 -0.52
CA MET A 11 -33.23 26.50 -0.11
C MET A 11 -32.22 25.59 0.60
N LEU A 12 -30.91 25.82 0.45
CA LEU A 12 -29.87 25.13 1.24
C LEU A 12 -29.91 25.47 2.73
N LYS A 13 -30.60 26.55 3.12
CA LYS A 13 -30.79 26.98 4.52
C LYS A 13 -32.15 26.56 5.08
N ASN A 14 -32.97 25.87 4.30
CA ASN A 14 -34.32 25.46 4.74
C ASN A 14 -34.22 24.46 5.90
N ASP A 15 -35.13 24.53 6.88
CA ASP A 15 -35.11 23.63 8.04
C ASP A 15 -35.26 22.14 7.68
N SER A 16 -35.98 21.85 6.59
CA SER A 16 -36.18 20.49 6.10
C SER A 16 -34.95 19.97 5.35
N TRP A 17 -34.38 18.88 5.86
CA TRP A 17 -33.25 18.19 5.23
C TRP A 17 -33.54 17.74 3.80
N ALA A 18 -34.79 17.34 3.50
CA ALA A 18 -35.20 16.91 2.17
C ALA A 18 -35.23 18.08 1.17
N VAL A 19 -35.62 19.28 1.63
CA VAL A 19 -35.59 20.49 0.80
C VAL A 19 -34.15 20.89 0.49
N ARG A 20 -33.25 20.78 1.48
CA ARG A 20 -31.81 21.04 1.30
C ARG A 20 -31.16 20.04 0.34
N GLU A 21 -31.51 18.76 0.42
CA GLU A 21 -31.02 17.72 -0.49
C GLU A 21 -31.45 18.00 -1.93
N VAL A 22 -32.75 18.22 -2.17
CA VAL A 22 -33.28 18.52 -3.51
C VAL A 22 -32.65 19.78 -4.08
N ALA A 23 -32.44 20.81 -3.26
CA ALA A 23 -31.77 22.03 -3.69
C ALA A 23 -30.29 21.77 -4.06
N ALA A 24 -29.57 21.00 -3.25
CA ALA A 24 -28.18 20.63 -3.51
C ALA A 24 -28.03 19.79 -4.79
N GLU A 25 -28.89 18.79 -4.99
CA GLU A 25 -28.89 17.95 -6.19
C GLU A 25 -29.25 18.76 -7.44
N GLU A 26 -30.21 19.68 -7.34
CA GLU A 26 -30.62 20.53 -8.45
C GLU A 26 -29.52 21.55 -8.82
N LEU A 27 -28.79 22.11 -7.84
CA LEU A 27 -27.60 22.94 -8.08
C LEU A 27 -26.52 22.13 -8.83
N VAL A 28 -26.22 20.91 -8.35
CA VAL A 28 -25.27 20.01 -9.01
C VAL A 28 -25.70 19.69 -10.44
N ARG A 29 -26.97 19.34 -10.65
CA ARG A 29 -27.55 19.00 -11.96
C ARG A 29 -27.46 20.14 -12.96
N ARG A 30 -27.46 21.39 -12.49
CA ARG A 30 -27.31 22.59 -13.31
C ARG A 30 -25.86 22.95 -13.64
N GLY A 31 -24.90 22.22 -13.08
CA GLY A 31 -23.49 22.46 -13.37
C GLY A 31 -22.95 23.72 -12.71
N VAL A 32 -23.42 24.07 -11.50
CA VAL A 32 -22.85 25.19 -10.71
C VAL A 32 -21.33 25.07 -10.59
N ASP A 33 -20.64 26.20 -10.47
CA ASP A 33 -19.19 26.20 -10.43
C ASP A 33 -18.60 25.52 -9.18
N LYS A 34 -17.27 25.40 -9.16
CA LYS A 34 -16.50 24.73 -8.11
C LYS A 34 -16.54 25.48 -6.77
N GLU A 35 -16.69 26.80 -6.79
CA GLU A 35 -16.73 27.60 -5.56
C GLU A 35 -18.06 27.43 -4.85
N VAL A 36 -19.18 27.35 -5.59
CA VAL A 36 -20.49 26.98 -5.02
C VAL A 36 -20.44 25.60 -4.36
N LEU A 37 -19.75 24.63 -4.96
CA LEU A 37 -19.56 23.31 -4.34
C LEU A 37 -18.69 23.36 -3.07
N LYS A 38 -17.69 24.24 -3.01
CA LYS A 38 -16.90 24.46 -1.79
C LYS A 38 -17.72 25.12 -0.68
N GLU A 39 -18.58 26.07 -1.02
CA GLU A 39 -19.52 26.67 -0.05
C GLU A 39 -20.46 25.61 0.52
N MET A 40 -20.99 24.72 -0.33
CA MET A 40 -21.86 23.61 0.08
C MET A 40 -21.18 22.62 1.03
N LEU A 41 -19.85 22.46 0.96
CA LEU A 41 -19.09 21.61 1.90
C LEU A 41 -19.01 22.18 3.32
N ARG A 42 -19.25 23.48 3.48
CA ARG A 42 -19.30 24.16 4.79
C ARG A 42 -20.72 24.38 5.28
N ASN A 43 -21.71 23.88 4.54
CA ASN A 43 -23.11 23.91 4.97
C ASN A 43 -23.25 23.08 6.26
N ASP A 44 -24.20 23.43 7.12
CA ASP A 44 -24.50 22.74 8.38
C ASP A 44 -25.19 21.38 8.17
N SER A 45 -25.84 21.17 7.02
CA SER A 45 -26.47 19.91 6.67
C SER A 45 -25.51 18.88 6.09
N ARG A 46 -25.43 17.70 6.73
CA ARG A 46 -24.63 16.55 6.27
C ARG A 46 -24.93 16.16 4.82
N VAL A 47 -26.21 16.13 4.43
CA VAL A 47 -26.64 15.69 3.10
C VAL A 47 -26.13 16.65 2.02
N VAL A 48 -26.13 17.95 2.28
CA VAL A 48 -25.58 18.97 1.36
C VAL A 48 -24.08 18.79 1.18
N ARG A 49 -23.33 18.55 2.27
CA ARG A 49 -21.89 18.27 2.22
C ARG A 49 -21.58 17.01 1.40
N GLU A 50 -22.35 15.95 1.58
CA GLU A 50 -22.19 14.70 0.82
C GLU A 50 -22.45 14.86 -0.68
N VAL A 51 -23.49 15.61 -1.06
CA VAL A 51 -23.81 15.90 -2.47
C VAL A 51 -22.67 16.70 -3.12
N ALA A 52 -22.16 17.72 -2.43
CA ALA A 52 -21.06 18.53 -2.92
C ALA A 52 -19.75 17.72 -3.07
N ALA A 53 -19.39 16.91 -2.07
CA ALA A 53 -18.19 16.08 -2.11
C ALA A 53 -18.25 15.04 -3.25
N ARG A 54 -19.41 14.39 -3.46
CA ARG A 54 -19.63 13.45 -4.56
C ARG A 54 -19.42 14.12 -5.92
N GLU A 55 -19.99 15.30 -6.12
CA GLU A 55 -19.87 16.01 -7.38
C GLU A 55 -18.43 16.50 -7.64
N LEU A 56 -17.75 17.02 -6.63
CA LEU A 56 -16.33 17.40 -6.74
C LEU A 56 -15.44 16.22 -7.15
N ILE A 57 -15.68 15.04 -6.55
CA ILE A 57 -15.00 13.79 -6.92
C ILE A 57 -15.29 13.43 -8.38
N LYS A 58 -16.56 13.43 -8.79
CA LYS A 58 -17.01 13.11 -10.15
C LYS A 58 -16.40 14.04 -11.20
N ARG A 59 -16.24 15.33 -10.88
CA ARG A 59 -15.65 16.34 -11.76
C ARG A 59 -14.13 16.28 -11.88
N GLY A 60 -13.46 15.35 -11.18
CA GLY A 60 -12.01 15.21 -11.31
C GLY A 60 -11.21 16.37 -10.70
N VAL A 61 -11.77 17.15 -9.76
CA VAL A 61 -11.11 18.38 -9.25
C VAL A 61 -9.75 18.11 -8.63
N ASP A 62 -8.77 18.99 -8.80
CA ASP A 62 -7.38 18.78 -8.34
C ASP A 62 -7.24 18.21 -6.92
N GLU A 63 -6.20 17.39 -6.74
CA GLU A 63 -5.83 16.76 -5.47
C GLU A 63 -5.74 17.78 -4.32
N LYS A 64 -5.19 18.97 -4.60
CA LYS A 64 -5.09 20.07 -3.64
C LYS A 64 -6.45 20.43 -3.05
N VAL A 65 -7.47 20.50 -3.89
CA VAL A 65 -8.83 20.83 -3.44
C VAL A 65 -9.43 19.68 -2.63
N LEU A 66 -9.25 18.43 -3.05
CA LEU A 66 -9.70 17.30 -2.24
C LEU A 66 -9.03 17.25 -0.85
N ARG A 67 -7.76 17.65 -0.73
CA ARG A 67 -7.04 17.75 0.55
C ARG A 67 -7.51 18.93 1.41
N GLU A 68 -7.78 20.08 0.81
CA GLU A 68 -8.40 21.22 1.50
C GLU A 68 -9.75 20.80 2.09
N VAL A 69 -10.59 20.13 1.29
CA VAL A 69 -11.90 19.63 1.74
C VAL A 69 -11.77 18.57 2.84
N LEU A 70 -10.79 17.67 2.75
CA LEU A 70 -10.56 16.65 3.80
C LEU A 70 -10.29 17.27 5.18
N ASN A 71 -9.66 18.44 5.22
CA ASN A 71 -9.34 19.16 6.45
C ASN A 71 -10.54 19.97 6.99
N GLU A 72 -11.46 20.40 6.12
CA GLU A 72 -12.61 21.24 6.49
C GLU A 72 -13.84 20.42 6.91
N VAL A 73 -13.96 19.19 6.42
CA VAL A 73 -15.10 18.32 6.74
C VAL A 73 -14.83 17.58 8.04
N GLU A 74 -15.78 17.51 8.97
CA GLU A 74 -15.61 16.76 10.23
C GLU A 74 -16.08 15.30 10.10
N GLU A 75 -17.04 15.04 9.22
CA GLU A 75 -17.72 13.75 9.11
C GLU A 75 -16.84 12.64 8.55
N ILE A 76 -16.80 11.52 9.27
CA ILE A 76 -16.03 10.32 8.91
C ILE A 76 -16.41 9.79 7.53
N GLN A 77 -17.72 9.72 7.21
CA GLN A 77 -18.20 9.16 5.93
C GLN A 77 -17.72 9.96 4.71
N VAL A 78 -17.71 11.29 4.82
CA VAL A 78 -17.23 12.16 3.74
C VAL A 78 -15.71 12.12 3.65
N LYS A 79 -15.00 12.07 4.79
CA LYS A 79 -13.55 11.85 4.83
C LYS A 79 -13.16 10.55 4.15
N GLU A 80 -13.83 9.44 4.45
CA GLU A 80 -13.58 8.13 3.83
C GLU A 80 -13.76 8.16 2.32
N MET A 81 -14.81 8.83 1.84
CA MET A 81 -15.07 8.98 0.40
C MET A 81 -13.96 9.78 -0.30
N ILE A 82 -13.52 10.89 0.29
CA ILE A 82 -12.43 11.72 -0.24
C ILE A 82 -11.09 10.99 -0.18
N MET A 83 -10.78 10.30 0.94
CA MET A 83 -9.57 9.49 1.08
C MET A 83 -9.53 8.34 0.06
N LYS A 84 -10.67 7.69 -0.20
CA LYS A 84 -10.81 6.65 -1.23
C LYS A 84 -10.55 7.20 -2.63
N GLU A 85 -10.95 8.44 -2.90
CA GLU A 85 -10.67 9.07 -4.19
C GLU A 85 -9.22 9.55 -4.32
N LEU A 86 -8.66 10.18 -3.27
CA LEU A 86 -7.25 10.57 -3.21
C LEU A 86 -6.33 9.36 -3.40
N SER A 87 -6.64 8.23 -2.77
CA SER A 87 -5.92 6.96 -2.95
C SER A 87 -6.07 6.36 -4.34
N LYS A 88 -7.22 6.56 -5.03
CA LYS A 88 -7.35 6.18 -6.46
C LYS A 88 -6.51 7.07 -7.37
N ARG A 89 -6.39 8.36 -7.08
CA ARG A 89 -5.61 9.32 -7.89
C ARG A 89 -4.10 9.18 -7.66
N ASN A 90 -3.71 8.71 -6.48
CA ASN A 90 -2.37 8.18 -6.22
C ASN A 90 -2.03 6.89 -6.98
N ARG A 91 -2.96 6.30 -7.75
CA ARG A 91 -2.65 5.11 -8.59
C ARG A 91 -1.73 5.42 -9.77
N SER A 92 -1.31 6.68 -10.00
CA SER A 92 -0.11 6.95 -10.80
C SER A 92 1.16 6.76 -9.97
N GLY A 93 1.40 5.51 -9.57
CA GLY A 93 2.72 5.02 -9.16
C GLY A 93 3.02 4.96 -7.66
N GLU A 94 2.01 4.67 -6.83
CA GLU A 94 2.27 3.76 -5.71
C GLU A 94 2.67 2.40 -6.29
N ILE A 95 3.97 2.17 -6.37
CA ILE A 95 4.70 0.89 -6.28
C ILE A 95 3.83 -0.32 -6.68
N MET A 96 4.15 -0.95 -7.82
CA MET A 96 3.71 -2.33 -8.06
C MET A 96 4.33 -3.22 -6.96
N MET A 97 3.58 -3.37 -5.87
CA MET A 97 3.60 -4.39 -4.83
C MET A 97 4.92 -4.59 -4.04
N THR A 98 5.07 -3.86 -2.93
CA THR A 98 5.61 -4.46 -1.69
C THR A 98 4.42 -4.82 -0.82
N GLN A 99 3.79 -5.97 -1.08
CA GLN A 99 2.65 -6.41 -0.27
C GLN A 99 3.10 -6.56 1.18
N LYS A 100 2.47 -5.81 2.10
CA LYS A 100 2.67 -5.95 3.54
C LYS A 100 2.00 -7.25 4.02
N ARG A 101 2.54 -8.40 3.61
CA ARG A 101 2.22 -9.74 4.15
C ARG A 101 2.78 -9.95 5.57
N LEU A 102 3.49 -8.93 6.07
CA LEU A 102 4.14 -8.77 7.38
C LEU A 102 3.34 -9.24 8.62
N PHE A 103 2.05 -9.51 8.50
CA PHE A 103 1.17 -9.78 9.64
C PHE A 103 0.52 -11.18 9.68
N ALA A 104 0.90 -12.11 8.79
CA ALA A 104 0.46 -13.52 8.92
C ALA A 104 1.39 -14.41 9.75
N THR A 105 2.38 -13.84 10.44
CA THR A 105 3.29 -14.64 11.27
C THR A 105 2.62 -15.07 12.56
N PRO A 106 2.89 -16.31 13.04
CA PRO A 106 2.53 -16.70 14.40
C PRO A 106 3.30 -15.90 15.47
N ASP A 107 4.48 -15.35 15.13
CA ASP A 107 5.34 -14.59 16.07
C ASP A 107 5.45 -13.11 15.67
N ARG A 108 4.37 -12.37 15.93
CA ARG A 108 4.25 -10.93 15.65
C ARG A 108 5.33 -10.08 16.32
N LYS A 109 5.85 -10.54 17.47
CA LYS A 109 6.90 -9.82 18.19
C LYS A 109 8.24 -10.00 17.48
N ALA A 110 8.59 -11.23 17.11
CA ALA A 110 9.85 -11.50 16.41
C ALA A 110 9.93 -10.83 15.04
N ILE A 111 8.83 -10.77 14.26
CA ILE A 111 8.84 -10.03 12.99
C ILE A 111 9.03 -8.52 13.23
N ALA A 112 8.37 -7.94 14.23
CA ALA A 112 8.49 -6.52 14.52
C ALA A 112 9.93 -6.15 14.93
N GLU A 113 10.54 -6.95 15.81
CA GLU A 113 11.94 -6.81 16.21
C GLU A 113 12.89 -6.95 15.02
N ARG A 114 12.65 -7.91 14.11
CA ARG A 114 13.45 -8.06 12.89
C ARG A 114 13.33 -6.84 11.99
N ILE A 115 12.13 -6.33 11.75
CA ILE A 115 11.90 -5.14 10.92
C ILE A 115 12.59 -3.91 11.51
N GLU A 116 12.56 -3.74 12.84
CA GLU A 116 13.27 -2.66 13.52
C GLU A 116 14.79 -2.76 13.34
N LYS A 117 15.35 -3.98 13.49
CA LYS A 117 16.77 -4.25 13.23
C LYS A 117 17.15 -3.95 11.78
N LEU A 118 16.32 -4.34 10.80
CA LEU A 118 16.55 -4.03 9.39
C LEU A 118 16.54 -2.51 9.12
N HIS A 119 15.64 -1.75 9.75
CA HIS A 119 15.68 -0.29 9.70
C HIS A 119 16.95 0.30 10.32
N LYS A 120 17.48 -0.30 11.39
CA LYS A 120 18.75 0.13 11.98
C LYS A 120 19.91 -0.11 11.02
N VAL A 121 19.98 -1.29 10.39
CA VAL A 121 20.96 -1.60 9.34
C VAL A 121 20.87 -0.62 8.18
N GLU A 122 19.66 -0.33 7.69
CA GLU A 122 19.43 0.66 6.62
C GLU A 122 19.99 2.04 6.99
N ARG A 123 19.73 2.53 8.20
CA ARG A 123 20.25 3.82 8.68
C ARG A 123 21.77 3.85 8.72
N GLU A 124 22.41 2.77 9.21
CA GLU A 124 23.87 2.68 9.27
C GLU A 124 24.50 2.68 7.87
N LEU A 125 23.96 1.89 6.94
CA LEU A 125 24.42 1.85 5.55
C LEU A 125 24.21 3.19 4.83
N ARG A 126 23.04 3.80 4.99
CA ARG A 126 22.74 5.12 4.41
C ARG A 126 23.71 6.18 4.92
N ARG A 127 24.04 6.17 6.21
CA ARG A 127 25.01 7.10 6.79
C ARG A 127 26.42 6.88 6.23
N LYS A 128 26.86 5.62 6.10
CA LYS A 128 28.21 5.27 5.67
C LYS A 128 28.42 5.49 4.16
N PHE A 129 27.49 5.05 3.33
CA PHE A 129 27.65 5.01 1.88
C PHE A 129 26.89 6.10 1.12
N LYS A 130 26.02 6.86 1.79
CA LYS A 130 25.30 8.02 1.26
C LYS A 130 24.65 7.73 -0.10
N ASP A 131 25.08 8.40 -1.16
CA ASP A 131 24.50 8.32 -2.48
C ASP A 131 24.82 7.00 -3.22
N LYS A 132 25.87 6.30 -2.78
CA LYS A 132 26.29 5.00 -3.31
C LYS A 132 25.38 3.85 -2.88
N PHE A 133 24.55 4.05 -1.85
CA PHE A 133 23.54 3.11 -1.40
C PHE A 133 22.14 3.57 -1.81
N VAL A 134 21.39 2.69 -2.48
CA VAL A 134 19.99 2.94 -2.83
C VAL A 134 19.07 2.31 -1.78
N GLY A 135 19.33 1.06 -1.45
CA GLY A 135 18.55 0.30 -0.48
C GLY A 135 18.86 -1.20 -0.56
N PHE A 136 18.11 -1.99 0.18
CA PHE A 136 18.08 -3.44 0.02
C PHE A 136 16.65 -3.95 0.04
N VAL A 137 16.45 -5.12 -0.55
CA VAL A 137 15.17 -5.83 -0.59
C VAL A 137 15.31 -7.07 0.27
N VAL A 138 14.36 -7.30 1.17
CA VAL A 138 14.23 -8.55 1.93
C VAL A 138 13.10 -9.36 1.33
N PHE A 139 13.30 -10.65 1.14
CA PHE A 139 12.30 -11.54 0.56
C PHE A 139 12.19 -12.84 1.36
N GLY A 140 11.43 -13.81 0.85
CA GLY A 140 11.27 -15.10 1.50
C GLY A 140 10.44 -15.01 2.78
N SER A 141 10.82 -15.76 3.80
CA SER A 141 9.98 -15.96 5.00
C SER A 141 9.65 -14.68 5.77
N THR A 142 10.58 -13.72 5.77
CA THR A 142 10.38 -12.41 6.43
C THR A 142 9.35 -11.57 5.69
N GLU A 143 9.43 -11.54 4.35
CA GLU A 143 8.48 -10.80 3.52
C GLU A 143 7.09 -11.44 3.54
N LYS A 144 7.04 -12.76 3.35
CA LYS A 144 5.78 -13.52 3.30
C LYS A 144 5.11 -13.70 4.66
N GLY A 145 5.80 -13.33 5.74
CA GLY A 145 5.26 -13.34 7.08
C GLY A 145 5.15 -14.72 7.72
N TYR A 146 5.89 -15.73 7.28
CA TYR A 146 5.95 -17.04 7.96
C TYR A 146 7.33 -17.31 8.61
N MET A 147 8.08 -16.25 8.92
CA MET A 147 9.36 -16.40 9.60
C MET A 147 9.20 -17.02 11.00
N THR A 148 10.21 -17.78 11.39
CA THR A 148 10.48 -18.23 12.76
C THR A 148 11.72 -17.50 13.29
N LYS A 149 12.02 -17.63 14.60
CA LYS A 149 13.23 -17.02 15.19
C LYS A 149 14.54 -17.52 14.58
N GLU A 150 14.55 -18.76 14.11
CA GLU A 150 15.71 -19.41 13.48
C GLU A 150 15.84 -19.11 11.99
N SER A 151 14.81 -18.49 11.38
CA SER A 151 14.82 -18.18 9.96
C SER A 151 15.96 -17.23 9.63
N ASP A 152 16.64 -17.49 8.53
CA ASP A 152 17.59 -16.58 7.91
C ASP A 152 16.88 -15.36 7.29
N VAL A 153 17.69 -14.41 6.85
CA VAL A 153 17.27 -13.24 6.08
C VAL A 153 17.73 -13.45 4.65
N ASP A 154 16.76 -13.62 3.75
CA ASP A 154 16.98 -13.60 2.32
C ASP A 154 16.94 -12.14 1.83
N TYR A 155 17.96 -11.71 1.08
CA TYR A 155 18.08 -10.31 0.69
C TYR A 155 18.77 -10.09 -0.66
N ALA A 156 18.51 -8.92 -1.24
CA ALA A 156 19.23 -8.38 -2.37
C ALA A 156 19.67 -6.93 -2.11
N ILE A 157 20.92 -6.60 -2.43
CA ILE A 157 21.49 -5.26 -2.22
C ILE A 157 21.42 -4.44 -3.51
N ILE A 158 20.98 -3.18 -3.38
CA ILE A 158 20.93 -2.20 -4.47
C ILE A 158 21.90 -1.06 -4.14
N ALA A 159 23.09 -1.11 -4.74
CA ALA A 159 24.18 -0.18 -4.48
C ALA A 159 25.15 -0.06 -5.65
N LYS A 160 25.94 1.03 -5.69
CA LYS A 160 26.99 1.22 -6.69
C LYS A 160 28.24 0.37 -6.41
N ASN A 161 28.57 0.15 -5.14
CA ASN A 161 29.78 -0.56 -4.73
C ASN A 161 29.42 -1.85 -3.96
N LYS A 162 30.10 -2.94 -4.31
CA LYS A 162 29.95 -4.26 -3.69
C LYS A 162 30.38 -4.28 -2.21
N GLU A 163 31.22 -3.34 -1.78
CA GLU A 163 31.55 -3.12 -0.36
C GLU A 163 30.31 -2.95 0.53
N VAL A 164 29.22 -2.43 -0.03
CA VAL A 164 27.95 -2.28 0.69
C VAL A 164 27.39 -3.63 1.13
N ALA A 165 27.56 -4.67 0.31
CA ALA A 165 27.06 -6.00 0.63
C ALA A 165 27.86 -6.66 1.76
N SER A 166 29.18 -6.51 1.75
CA SER A 166 30.03 -6.98 2.86
C SER A 166 29.70 -6.27 4.17
N GLU A 167 29.49 -4.95 4.14
CA GLU A 167 29.07 -4.21 5.32
C GLU A 167 27.66 -4.59 5.79
N PHE A 168 26.72 -4.79 4.85
CA PHE A 168 25.37 -5.24 5.18
C PHE A 168 25.39 -6.57 5.93
N ARG A 169 26.16 -7.56 5.45
CA ARG A 169 26.32 -8.86 6.13
C ARG A 169 26.82 -8.68 7.56
N ARG A 170 27.90 -7.90 7.73
CA ARG A 170 28.48 -7.60 9.05
C ARG A 170 27.47 -6.94 10.00
N LEU A 171 26.64 -6.04 9.47
CA LEU A 171 25.62 -5.35 10.25
C LEU A 171 24.44 -6.26 10.62
N LEU A 172 24.01 -7.17 9.73
CA LEU A 172 23.00 -8.17 10.07
C LEU A 172 23.49 -9.07 11.21
N GLU A 173 24.70 -9.60 11.11
CA GLU A 173 25.30 -10.46 12.13
C GLU A 173 25.43 -9.73 13.47
N LYS A 174 25.85 -8.46 13.45
CA LYS A 174 25.90 -7.59 14.64
C LYS A 174 24.54 -7.43 15.31
N GLU A 175 23.45 -7.38 14.55
CA GLU A 175 22.08 -7.32 15.08
C GLU A 175 21.51 -8.71 15.44
N GLY A 176 22.32 -9.77 15.35
CA GLY A 176 21.94 -11.15 15.63
C GLY A 176 20.99 -11.75 14.58
N LEU A 177 21.06 -11.27 13.33
CA LEU A 177 20.31 -11.79 12.20
C LEU A 177 21.22 -12.68 11.34
N LYS A 178 20.72 -13.84 10.93
CA LYS A 178 21.46 -14.80 10.09
C LYS A 178 21.26 -14.46 8.60
N PRO A 179 22.28 -13.99 7.88
CA PRO A 179 22.20 -13.82 6.42
C PRO A 179 22.18 -15.19 5.72
N CYS A 180 21.35 -15.36 4.69
CA CYS A 180 21.32 -16.59 3.88
C CYS A 180 22.42 -16.57 2.78
N HIS A 181 22.06 -16.08 1.59
CA HIS A 181 22.95 -15.90 0.45
C HIS A 181 22.88 -14.46 -0.08
N GLU A 182 24.01 -13.96 -0.57
CA GLU A 182 24.10 -12.58 -1.07
C GLU A 182 23.63 -12.52 -2.52
N HIS A 183 22.51 -11.82 -2.74
CA HIS A 183 22.15 -11.34 -4.06
C HIS A 183 22.55 -9.85 -4.17
N TYR A 184 23.22 -9.50 -5.26
CA TYR A 184 23.71 -8.13 -5.49
C TYR A 184 23.23 -7.64 -6.85
N ILE A 185 22.26 -6.73 -6.84
CA ILE A 185 21.64 -6.17 -8.06
C ILE A 185 22.54 -5.06 -8.65
N GLY A 186 23.43 -4.48 -7.84
CA GLY A 186 24.30 -3.38 -8.28
C GLY A 186 23.53 -2.09 -8.50
N SER A 187 24.07 -1.23 -9.37
CA SER A 187 23.50 0.10 -9.63
C SER A 187 22.81 0.24 -10.97
N ILE A 188 23.20 -0.52 -12.00
CA ILE A 188 22.70 -0.38 -13.39
C ILE A 188 22.68 -1.73 -14.17
N ASN A 189 23.17 -2.84 -13.61
CA ASN A 189 23.35 -4.11 -14.34
C ASN A 189 22.52 -5.26 -13.74
N ALA A 190 21.21 -5.10 -13.63
CA ALA A 190 20.34 -6.28 -13.48
C ALA A 190 20.33 -7.00 -14.84
N GLU A 191 21.26 -7.93 -15.02
CA GLU A 191 21.49 -8.63 -16.30
C GLU A 191 20.54 -9.81 -16.51
N ASN A 192 19.89 -10.28 -15.44
CA ASN A 192 18.99 -11.43 -15.47
C ASN A 192 17.58 -11.11 -14.93
N ILE A 193 16.62 -11.96 -15.31
CA ILE A 193 15.19 -11.85 -14.94
C ILE A 193 15.00 -11.89 -13.42
N GLU A 194 15.81 -12.67 -12.71
CA GLU A 194 15.71 -12.81 -11.25
C GLU A 194 16.04 -11.48 -10.56
N ASP A 195 17.14 -10.82 -10.92
CA ASP A 195 17.55 -9.53 -10.37
C ASP A 195 16.53 -8.43 -10.68
N ILE A 196 15.96 -8.44 -11.89
CA ILE A 196 14.87 -7.53 -12.26
C ILE A 196 13.64 -7.81 -11.38
N SER A 197 13.27 -9.08 -11.18
CA SER A 197 12.14 -9.46 -10.33
C SER A 197 12.28 -8.93 -8.89
N ARG A 198 13.51 -8.87 -8.36
CA ARG A 198 13.79 -8.34 -7.02
C ARG A 198 13.57 -6.83 -6.92
N LEU A 199 13.67 -6.08 -8.02
CA LEU A 199 13.32 -4.66 -8.01
C LEU A 199 11.81 -4.44 -7.83
N PHE A 200 10.97 -5.42 -8.17
CA PHE A 200 9.50 -5.33 -8.17
C PHE A 200 8.83 -6.24 -7.13
N SER A 201 9.60 -6.85 -6.23
CA SER A 201 9.08 -7.76 -5.21
C SER A 201 9.82 -7.59 -3.88
N GLY A 202 9.30 -8.18 -2.81
CA GLY A 202 9.94 -8.14 -1.50
C GLY A 202 9.60 -6.90 -0.66
N LEU A 203 10.29 -6.77 0.48
CA LEU A 203 10.24 -5.62 1.39
C LEU A 203 11.45 -4.72 1.15
N PHE A 204 11.22 -3.51 0.67
CA PHE A 204 12.29 -2.56 0.39
C PHE A 204 12.62 -1.66 1.58
N PHE A 205 13.91 -1.50 1.85
CA PHE A 205 14.47 -0.59 2.85
C PHE A 205 15.47 0.36 2.18
N GLY A 206 15.11 1.64 2.03
CA GLY A 206 16.00 2.65 1.48
C GLY A 206 15.28 3.81 0.79
N ASN A 207 15.91 4.35 -0.26
CA ASN A 207 15.42 5.51 -1.00
C ASN A 207 14.42 5.11 -2.10
N HIS A 208 13.13 5.28 -1.84
CA HIS A 208 12.06 4.94 -2.78
C HIS A 208 12.11 5.73 -4.09
N LYS A 209 12.59 6.99 -4.09
CA LYS A 209 12.71 7.77 -5.33
C LYS A 209 13.76 7.16 -6.25
N LYS A 210 14.89 6.73 -5.69
CA LYS A 210 15.96 6.05 -6.43
C LYS A 210 15.52 4.65 -6.89
N LEU A 211 14.83 3.88 -6.05
CA LEU A 211 14.25 2.60 -6.47
C LEU A 211 13.29 2.78 -7.66
N ARG A 212 12.41 3.78 -7.62
CA ARG A 212 11.46 4.06 -8.71
C ARG A 212 12.18 4.39 -10.02
N ALA A 213 13.29 5.12 -9.96
CA ALA A 213 14.11 5.42 -11.12
C ALA A 213 14.71 4.13 -11.72
N LEU A 214 15.24 3.24 -10.88
CA LEU A 214 15.78 1.94 -11.31
C LEU A 214 14.71 1.02 -11.89
N GLN A 215 13.53 0.95 -11.27
CA GLN A 215 12.39 0.20 -11.79
C GLN A 215 11.98 0.72 -13.18
N ARG A 216 11.91 2.04 -13.36
CA ARG A 216 11.62 2.64 -14.65
C ARG A 216 12.67 2.27 -15.70
N GLU A 217 13.94 2.33 -15.34
CA GLU A 217 15.04 1.98 -16.24
C GLU A 217 15.01 0.49 -16.63
N ALA A 218 14.76 -0.40 -15.66
CA ALA A 218 14.62 -1.84 -15.93
C ALA A 218 13.46 -2.13 -16.89
N LEU A 219 12.30 -1.48 -16.70
CA LEU A 219 11.14 -1.62 -17.60
C LEU A 219 11.42 -1.16 -19.04
N LEU A 220 12.29 -0.15 -19.23
CA LEU A 220 12.67 0.34 -20.56
C LEU A 220 13.63 -0.61 -21.28
N ARG A 221 14.29 -1.53 -20.56
CA ARG A 221 15.28 -2.47 -21.10
C ARG A 221 14.73 -3.85 -21.41
N VAL A 222 13.60 -4.23 -20.82
CA VAL A 222 12.95 -5.52 -21.06
C VAL A 222 11.91 -5.41 -22.18
N SER A 223 11.86 -6.42 -23.04
CA SER A 223 10.77 -6.62 -23.99
C SER A 223 9.48 -7.03 -23.27
N LYS A 224 8.35 -6.96 -23.99
CA LYS A 224 7.06 -7.46 -23.47
C LYS A 224 7.14 -8.93 -23.04
N LYS A 225 7.89 -9.77 -23.77
CA LYS A 225 8.05 -11.19 -23.46
C LYS A 225 8.85 -11.38 -22.16
N GLU A 226 10.01 -10.73 -22.04
CA GLU A 226 10.83 -10.77 -20.83
C GLU A 226 10.09 -10.21 -19.61
N TRP A 227 9.24 -9.19 -19.81
CA TRP A 227 8.40 -8.68 -18.71
C TRP A 227 7.35 -9.70 -18.24
N GLU A 228 6.73 -10.46 -19.14
CA GLU A 228 5.84 -11.55 -18.74
C GLU A 228 6.60 -12.66 -18.01
N GLU A 229 7.85 -12.93 -18.37
CA GLU A 229 8.73 -13.86 -17.64
C GLU A 229 9.05 -13.33 -16.23
N VAL A 230 9.36 -12.03 -16.08
CA VAL A 230 9.52 -11.37 -14.77
C VAL A 230 8.23 -11.50 -13.94
N ARG A 231 7.06 -11.25 -14.53
CA ARG A 231 5.77 -11.38 -13.84
C ARG A 231 5.50 -12.82 -13.40
N TRP A 232 5.82 -13.79 -14.26
CA TRP A 232 5.68 -15.21 -13.94
C TRP A 232 6.61 -15.60 -12.79
N GLU A 233 7.86 -15.15 -12.82
CA GLU A 233 8.84 -15.42 -11.75
C GLU A 233 8.37 -14.84 -10.41
N ILE A 234 7.91 -13.58 -10.39
CA ILE A 234 7.34 -12.97 -9.18
C ILE A 234 6.14 -13.79 -8.69
N ALA A 235 5.21 -14.15 -9.56
CA ALA A 235 4.03 -14.92 -9.19
C ALA A 235 4.42 -16.29 -8.62
N HIS A 236 5.33 -17.01 -9.28
CA HIS A 236 5.84 -18.30 -8.87
C HIS A 236 6.49 -18.22 -7.49
N GLN A 237 7.46 -17.32 -7.30
CA GLN A 237 8.14 -17.11 -6.02
C GLN A 237 7.17 -16.75 -4.90
N GLN A 238 6.17 -15.93 -5.20
CA GLN A 238 5.14 -15.52 -4.24
C GLN A 238 4.13 -16.62 -3.91
N GLN A 239 4.08 -17.70 -4.71
CA GLN A 239 3.18 -18.83 -4.57
C GLN A 239 3.83 -20.11 -4.00
N ILE A 240 5.12 -20.07 -3.64
CA ILE A 240 5.77 -21.18 -2.92
C ILE A 240 5.27 -21.18 -1.48
N TRP A 241 4.18 -21.91 -1.23
CA TRP A 241 3.48 -22.00 0.05
C TRP A 241 3.71 -23.34 0.76
N GLU A 242 4.23 -24.33 0.07
CA GLU A 242 4.64 -25.62 0.63
C GLU A 242 5.61 -25.42 1.79
N LYS A 243 6.57 -24.49 1.62
CA LYS A 243 7.52 -24.09 2.68
C LYS A 243 6.85 -23.42 3.87
N ALA A 244 5.73 -22.72 3.66
CA ALA A 244 4.95 -22.16 4.76
C ALA A 244 4.20 -23.28 5.50
N GLY A 245 3.67 -24.26 4.77
CA GLY A 245 3.05 -25.45 5.35
C GLY A 245 3.99 -26.24 6.24
N GLU A 246 5.20 -26.55 5.74
CA GLU A 246 6.24 -27.26 6.51
C GLU A 246 6.64 -26.50 7.79
N ARG A 247 6.79 -25.17 7.72
CA ARG A 247 7.27 -24.35 8.85
C ARG A 247 6.20 -24.03 9.88
N LEU A 248 4.94 -24.03 9.48
CA LEU A 248 3.80 -23.72 10.33
C LEU A 248 3.00 -24.97 10.71
N ASP A 249 3.50 -26.15 10.37
CA ASP A 249 2.83 -27.44 10.57
C ASP A 249 1.40 -27.47 9.99
N LEU A 250 1.24 -26.90 8.79
CA LEU A 250 -0.03 -26.85 8.06
C LEU A 250 -0.05 -27.91 6.96
N ASN A 251 -1.18 -28.58 6.79
CA ASN A 251 -1.39 -29.44 5.64
C ASN A 251 -1.46 -28.61 4.33
N LYS A 252 -1.30 -29.26 3.18
CA LYS A 252 -1.29 -28.59 1.87
C LYS A 252 -2.48 -27.65 1.67
N ARG A 253 -3.68 -28.09 2.07
CA ARG A 253 -4.92 -27.31 1.93
C ARG A 253 -4.89 -26.10 2.87
N GLU A 254 -4.42 -26.24 4.09
CA GLU A 254 -4.26 -25.15 5.06
C GLU A 254 -3.20 -24.13 4.64
N ALA A 255 -2.10 -24.57 4.03
CA ALA A 255 -1.08 -23.67 3.46
C ALA A 255 -1.62 -22.86 2.27
N GLU A 256 -2.39 -23.51 1.39
CA GLU A 256 -3.12 -22.85 0.29
C GLU A 256 -4.18 -21.87 0.82
N TYR A 257 -4.88 -22.21 1.90
CA TYR A 257 -5.83 -21.28 2.55
C TYR A 257 -5.13 -20.12 3.26
N ALA A 258 -4.01 -20.34 3.94
CA ALA A 258 -3.21 -19.29 4.58
C ALA A 258 -2.64 -18.30 3.54
N ALA A 259 -2.23 -18.82 2.38
CA ALA A 259 -1.85 -18.04 1.21
C ALA A 259 -2.98 -17.14 0.69
N LEU A 260 -4.20 -17.68 0.61
CA LEU A 260 -5.39 -16.92 0.25
C LEU A 260 -5.75 -15.89 1.33
N LEU A 261 -5.65 -16.22 2.62
CA LEU A 261 -5.92 -15.33 3.76
C LEU A 261 -4.92 -14.14 3.86
N LEU A 262 -3.71 -14.31 3.32
CA LEU A 262 -2.74 -13.23 3.12
C LEU A 262 -3.16 -12.22 2.02
N THR A 263 -4.20 -12.56 1.25
CA THR A 263 -4.72 -11.78 0.10
C THR A 263 -6.24 -11.52 0.15
N VAL A 264 -6.98 -12.19 1.04
CA VAL A 264 -8.45 -12.19 1.17
C VAL A 264 -8.81 -12.15 2.67
N PRO A 265 -9.87 -11.44 3.09
CA PRO A 265 -10.24 -11.33 4.51
C PRO A 265 -10.41 -12.68 5.22
N PRO A 266 -10.29 -12.72 6.57
CA PRO A 266 -10.56 -13.93 7.36
C PRO A 266 -11.91 -14.56 7.03
N THR A 267 -12.03 -15.87 7.23
CA THR A 267 -13.31 -16.58 7.05
C THR A 267 -14.41 -15.94 7.90
N TYR A 268 -15.66 -16.11 7.50
CA TYR A 268 -16.81 -15.51 8.19
C TYR A 268 -16.83 -15.86 9.69
N GLU A 269 -16.51 -17.10 10.04
CA GLU A 269 -16.41 -17.59 11.41
C GLU A 269 -15.28 -16.92 12.19
N GLU A 270 -14.13 -16.71 11.55
CA GLU A 270 -12.98 -16.03 12.14
C GLU A 270 -13.25 -14.53 12.32
N MET A 271 -14.01 -13.92 11.42
CA MET A 271 -14.53 -12.55 11.58
C MET A 271 -15.47 -12.47 12.78
N LEU A 272 -16.47 -13.34 12.89
CA LEU A 272 -17.39 -13.36 14.04
C LEU A 272 -16.65 -13.49 15.38
N ARG A 273 -15.64 -14.37 15.42
CA ARG A 273 -14.80 -14.58 16.61
C ARG A 273 -13.98 -13.34 16.96
N ARG A 274 -13.34 -12.70 15.99
CA ARG A 274 -12.53 -11.48 16.19
C ARG A 274 -13.36 -10.28 16.62
N PHE A 275 -14.59 -10.17 16.14
CA PHE A 275 -15.53 -9.12 16.54
C PHE A 275 -16.33 -9.45 17.81
N ARG A 276 -16.05 -10.59 18.46
CA ARG A 276 -16.77 -11.07 19.65
C ARG A 276 -18.29 -11.13 19.46
N ILE A 277 -18.71 -11.45 18.24
CA ILE A 277 -20.13 -11.61 17.88
C ILE A 277 -20.49 -13.08 18.11
N SER A 278 -21.22 -13.38 19.18
CA SER A 278 -21.85 -14.68 19.34
C SER A 278 -23.13 -14.71 18.49
N LYS A 279 -23.26 -15.71 17.62
CA LYS A 279 -24.56 -15.98 16.99
C LYS A 279 -25.54 -16.36 18.10
N LYS A 280 -26.63 -15.61 18.27
CA LYS A 280 -27.87 -16.25 18.69
C LYS A 280 -28.36 -17.03 17.49
N GLN A 281 -28.49 -18.35 17.66
CA GLN A 281 -29.11 -19.22 16.67
C GLN A 281 -30.53 -18.70 16.41
N HIS A 282 -30.83 -18.43 15.15
CA HIS A 282 -32.17 -18.45 14.59
C HIS A 282 -32.13 -19.45 13.43
#